data_AF-A0A432FP33-F1
#
_entry.id   AF-A0A432FP33-F1
#
_cell.length_a   1.000
_cell.length_b   1.000
_cell.length_c   1.000
_cell.angle_alpha   90.00
_cell.angle_beta   90.00
_cell.angle_gamma   90.00
#
_symmetry.space_group_name_H-M   'P 1'
#
loop_
_entity.id
_entity.type
_entity.pdbx_description
1 polymer ?
#
loop_
_entity_poly.entity_id
_entity_poly.type
_entity_poly.pdbx_seq_one_letter_code
_entity_poly.pdbx_strand_id
1 'polypeptide(L)' 'MFSKISVILLVFVFEMAWACATCYGAPDSPASHGLNGAIWTLLVITGGVLSSIVAGIISLRNRAKSFMKNQNN' A
#
# COMPACT_ATOMS: atom_id res chain seq x y z
N MET A 1 -20.88 15.40 -9.12
CA MET A 1 -19.97 14.76 -8.13
C MET A 1 -18.51 14.84 -8.55
N PHE A 2 -18.15 14.57 -9.81
CA PHE A 2 -16.77 14.62 -10.33
C PHE A 2 -16.05 15.97 -10.19
N SER A 3 -16.75 17.10 -10.34
CA SER A 3 -16.14 18.44 -10.22
C SER A 3 -15.61 18.73 -8.80
N LYS A 4 -16.28 18.26 -7.76
CA LYS A 4 -15.81 18.41 -6.37
C LYS A 4 -14.55 17.58 -6.08
N ILE A 5 -14.47 16.38 -6.65
CA ILE A 5 -13.29 15.50 -6.55
C ILE A 5 -12.07 16.13 -7.22
N SER A 6 -12.26 16.79 -8.37
CA SER A 6 -11.18 17.50 -9.07
C SER A 6 -10.61 18.66 -8.24
N VAL A 7 -11.48 19.45 -7.58
CA VAL A 7 -11.05 20.55 -6.70
C VAL A 7 -10.31 20.04 -5.47
N ILE A 8 -10.78 18.94 -4.86
CA ILE A 8 -10.11 18.32 -3.70
C ILE A 8 -8.73 17.79 -4.09
N LEU A 9 -8.61 17.17 -5.27
CA LEU A 9 -7.33 16.67 -5.80
C LEU A 9 -6.35 17.82 -6.07
N LEU A 10 -6.83 18.94 -6.62
CA LEU A 10 -6.01 20.11 -6.93
C LEU A 10 -5.47 20.78 -5.66
N VAL A 11 -6.30 20.91 -4.62
CA VAL A 11 -5.89 21.44 -3.31
C VAL A 11 -4.86 20.51 -2.64
N PHE A 12 -5.06 19.19 -2.74
CA PHE A 12 -4.14 18.21 -2.18
C PHE A 12 -2.76 18.29 -2.85
N VAL A 13 -2.69 18.41 -4.18
CA VAL A 13 -1.42 18.55 -4.91
C VAL A 13 -0.71 19.86 -4.57
N PHE A 14 -1.46 20.94 -4.34
CA PHE A 14 -0.89 22.23 -3.95
C PHE A 14 -0.23 22.17 -2.56
N GLU A 15 -0.84 21.49 -1.60
CA GLU A 15 -0.22 21.24 -0.29
C GLU A 15 1.09 20.46 -0.39
N MET A 16 1.17 19.46 -1.29
CA MET A 16 2.42 18.71 -1.52
C MET A 16 3.54 19.56 -2.12
N ALA A 17 3.17 20.51 -2.98
CA ALA A 17 4.12 21.39 -3.67
C ALA A 17 4.62 22.54 -2.78
N TRP A 18 3.90 22.88 -1.70
CA TRP A 18 4.25 23.93 -0.74
C TRP A 18 5.00 23.39 0.50
N ALA A 19 5.19 22.07 0.58
CA ALA A 19 6.07 21.47 1.56
C ALA A 19 7.54 21.79 1.21
N CYS A 20 8.17 22.68 1.97
CA CYS A 20 9.60 23.03 1.84
C CYS A 20 10.50 21.77 1.86
N ALA A 21 11.68 21.83 1.24
CA ALA A 21 12.67 20.75 1.17
C ALA A 21 13.11 20.18 2.55
N THR A 22 12.75 20.83 3.65
CA THR A 22 12.85 20.28 5.02
C THR A 22 11.81 19.18 5.30
N CYS A 23 10.61 19.23 4.70
CA CYS A 23 9.54 18.25 4.86
C CYS A 23 9.71 16.99 4.01
N TYR A 24 10.39 17.08 2.86
CA TYR A 24 10.76 15.91 2.04
C TYR A 24 12.22 15.46 2.24
N GLY A 25 13.05 16.30 2.87
CA GLY A 25 14.48 16.04 3.10
C GLY A 25 15.30 16.21 1.83
N ALA A 26 16.45 16.88 1.90
CA ALA A 26 17.42 16.83 0.81
C ALA A 26 17.79 15.35 0.56
N PRO A 27 17.76 14.85 -0.69
CA PRO A 27 17.95 13.43 -0.99
C PRO A 27 19.27 12.87 -0.45
N ASP A 28 20.27 13.72 -0.27
CA ASP A 28 21.64 13.38 0.13
C ASP A 28 21.93 13.65 1.61
N SER A 29 20.91 14.06 2.39
CA SER A 29 21.07 14.36 3.81
C SER A 29 21.05 13.10 4.68
N PRO A 30 21.73 13.08 5.84
CA PRO A 30 21.65 11.94 6.77
C PRO A 30 20.23 11.60 7.22
N ALA A 31 19.33 12.60 7.24
CA ALA A 31 17.93 12.43 7.62
C ALA A 31 17.10 11.71 6.53
N SER A 32 17.37 11.93 5.24
CA SER A 32 16.65 11.26 4.14
C SER A 32 16.99 9.78 4.03
N HIS A 33 18.22 9.38 4.39
CA HIS A 33 18.64 7.98 4.37
C HIS A 33 17.82 7.13 5.36
N GLY A 34 17.57 7.65 6.56
CA GLY A 34 16.69 7.01 7.55
C GLY A 34 15.24 6.92 7.09
N LEU A 35 14.72 7.98 6.44
CA LEU A 35 13.35 8.01 5.92
C LEU A 35 13.14 7.04 4.76
N ASN A 36 14.08 6.92 3.82
CA ASN A 36 13.98 5.95 2.73
C ASN A 36 13.94 4.51 3.24
N GLY A 37 14.72 4.21 4.30
CA GLY A 37 14.64 2.93 5.01
C GLY A 37 13.27 2.69 5.64
N ALA A 38 12.67 3.70 6.28
CA ALA A 38 11.34 3.60 6.88
C ALA A 38 10.21 3.39 5.84
N ILE A 39 10.32 3.99 4.66
CA ILE A 39 9.36 3.78 3.56
C ILE A 39 9.38 2.32 3.11
N TRP A 40 10.57 1.74 2.94
CA TRP A 40 10.71 0.33 2.58
C TRP A 40 10.08 -0.61 3.61
N THR A 41 10.28 -0.36 4.92
CA THR A 41 9.68 -1.22 5.96
C THR A 41 8.16 -1.15 5.96
N LEU A 42 7.58 0.05 5.82
CA LEU A 42 6.13 0.21 5.73
C LEU A 42 5.55 -0.48 4.50
N LEU A 43 6.23 -0.38 3.35
CA LEU A 43 5.80 -1.01 2.11
C LEU A 43 5.86 -2.54 2.23
N VAL A 44 6.93 -3.08 2.80
CA VAL A 44 7.11 -4.51 3.01
C VAL A 44 6.06 -5.06 3.98
N ILE A 45 5.80 -4.40 5.09
CA ILE A 45 4.81 -4.87 6.08
C ILE A 45 3.41 -4.82 5.49
N THR A 46 3.02 -3.67 4.91
CA THR A 46 1.70 -3.51 4.30
C THR A 46 1.50 -4.53 3.17
N GLY A 47 2.48 -4.64 2.28
CA GLY A 47 2.48 -5.62 1.19
C GLY A 47 2.42 -7.06 1.70
N GLY A 48 3.15 -7.38 2.78
CA GLY A 48 3.14 -8.68 3.43
C GLY A 48 1.77 -9.03 4.02
N VAL A 49 1.14 -8.10 4.73
CA VAL A 49 -0.20 -8.30 5.30
C VAL A 49 -1.23 -8.54 4.21
N LEU A 50 -1.28 -7.69 3.18
CA LEU A 50 -2.18 -7.86 2.05
C LEU A 50 -1.96 -9.19 1.32
N SER A 51 -0.70 -9.56 1.09
CA SER A 51 -0.35 -10.84 0.44
C SER A 51 -0.77 -12.04 1.27
N SER A 52 -0.63 -11.97 2.61
CA SER A 52 -1.00 -13.05 3.52
C SER A 52 -2.50 -13.34 3.49
N ILE A 53 -3.32 -12.30 3.40
CA ILE A 53 -4.79 -12.40 3.33
C ILE A 53 -5.19 -13.10 2.03
N VAL A 54 -4.61 -12.68 0.89
CA VAL A 54 -4.86 -13.29 -0.42
C VAL A 54 -4.45 -14.76 -0.42
N ALA A 55 -3.28 -15.09 0.12
CA ALA A 55 -2.83 -16.47 0.25
C ALA A 55 -3.78 -17.33 1.10
N GLY A 56 -4.30 -16.77 2.20
CA GLY A 56 -5.32 -17.40 3.03
C GLY A 56 -6.58 -17.74 2.23
N ILE A 57 -7.13 -16.79 1.49
CA ILE A 57 -8.33 -16.99 0.65
C ILE A 57 -8.08 -18.10 -0.39
N ILE A 58 -6.93 -18.09 -1.05
CA ILE A 58 -6.57 -19.12 -2.05
C ILE A 58 -6.48 -20.51 -1.39
N SER A 59 -5.86 -20.60 -0.22
CA SER A 59 -5.76 -21.86 0.55
C SER A 59 -7.13 -22.43 0.89
N LEU A 60 -8.04 -21.59 1.39
CA LEU A 60 -9.42 -21.99 1.69
C LEU A 60 -10.17 -22.43 0.41
N ARG A 61 -10.00 -21.71 -0.69
CA ARG A 61 -10.62 -22.05 -1.99
C ARG A 61 -10.18 -23.41 -2.49
N ASN A 62 -8.88 -23.70 -2.39
CA ASN A 62 -8.31 -24.98 -2.84
C ASN A 62 -8.81 -26.14 -1.96
N ARG A 63 -8.87 -25.92 -0.64
CA ARG A 63 -9.45 -26.87 0.30
C ARG A 63 -10.92 -27.13 -0.01
N ALA A 64 -11.73 -26.09 -0.17
CA ALA A 64 -13.15 -26.21 -0.53
C ALA A 64 -13.35 -27.03 -1.82
N LYS A 65 -12.56 -26.76 -2.87
CA LYS A 65 -12.58 -27.55 -4.11
C LYS A 65 -12.25 -29.03 -3.87
N SER A 66 -11.25 -29.32 -3.03
CA SER A 66 -10.90 -30.71 -2.70
C SER A 66 -12.01 -31.43 -1.92
N PHE A 67 -12.66 -30.75 -0.97
CA PHE A 67 -13.80 -31.32 -0.23
C PHE A 67 -15.00 -31.58 -1.16
N MET A 68 -15.35 -30.64 -2.03
CA MET A 68 -16.44 -30.82 -3.00
C MET A 68 -16.16 -31.97 -3.98
N LYS A 69 -14.92 -32.11 -4.46
CA LYS A 69 -14.53 -33.22 -5.34
C LYS A 69 -14.66 -34.58 -4.65
N ASN A 70 -14.35 -34.67 -3.36
CA ASN A 70 -14.45 -35.91 -2.59
C ASN A 70 -15.88 -36.26 -2.14
N GLN A 71 -16.81 -35.29 -2.16
CA GLN A 71 -18.24 -35.51 -1.91
C GLN A 71 -19.03 -35.89 -3.16
N ASN A 72 -18.45 -35.73 -4.35
CA ASN A 72 -19.05 -36.09 -5.64
C ASN A 72 -18.50 -37.42 -6.20
N ASN A 73 -17.74 -38.18 -5.39
CA ASN A 73 -17.28 -39.53 -5.71
C ASN A 73 -18.01 -40.56 -4.85
#